data_AF-A0A087UVD7-F1
#
_entry.id   AF-A0A087UVD7-F1
#
_cell.length_a   1.000
_cell.length_b   1.000
_cell.length_c   1.000
_cell.angle_alpha   90.00
_cell.angle_beta   90.00
_cell.angle_gamma   90.00
#
_symmetry.space_group_name_H-M   'P 1'
#
loop_
_entity.id
_entity.type
_entity.pdbx_description
1 polymer ?
#
loop_
_entity_poly.entity_id
_entity_poly.type
_entity_poly.pdbx_seq_one_letter_code
_entity_poly.pdbx_strand_id
1 'polypeptide(L)'
;MDVKANYCDFFEGTEKLLEMWFGRRTESNGANCDLRSVPRSTWEKLLKLVKCEIISFKKNDHLDAYVLSESSLFVSKNRIILKTCGSTTLLQAVKPLIYVVRDYTDFDMVVDIFYSRKNFQRPELQNKPHKSFEDETEVLDELFDGSAYCLGRMNRDCWYLYTLNPLEDFIGVQVPDQTLEISFFKSISVNGYYSSCKNIFVYVIYKHMSNPSVKCMTYVID
;
A
#
# COMPACT_ATOMS: atom_id res chain seq x y z
N MET A 1 20.17 4.33 41.95
CA MET A 1 19.00 3.70 41.32
C MET A 1 18.77 4.44 40.02
N ASP A 2 19.27 3.88 38.92
CA ASP A 2 19.09 4.44 37.59
C ASP A 2 17.61 4.37 37.21
N VAL A 3 16.98 5.53 37.08
CA VAL A 3 15.67 5.63 36.44
C VAL A 3 15.91 5.35 34.96
N LYS A 4 15.66 4.10 34.53
CA LYS A 4 15.48 3.81 33.11
C LYS A 4 14.37 4.74 32.64
N ALA A 5 14.71 5.72 31.80
CA ALA A 5 13.72 6.48 31.07
C ALA A 5 12.86 5.46 30.32
N ASN A 6 11.63 5.25 30.79
CA ASN A 6 10.64 4.49 30.04
C ASN A 6 10.55 5.17 28.68
N TYR A 7 11.00 4.44 27.66
CA TYR A 7 10.97 4.86 26.27
C TYR A 7 9.51 5.15 25.94
N CYS A 8 9.14 6.42 25.95
CA CYS A 8 7.80 6.86 25.60
C CYS A 8 7.50 6.37 24.18
N ASP A 9 6.45 5.56 24.06
CA ASP A 9 6.05 4.78 22.88
C ASP A 9 6.13 5.59 21.58
N PHE A 10 7.20 5.39 20.81
CA PHE A 10 7.31 5.98 19.48
C PHE A 10 6.35 5.25 18.54
N PHE A 11 5.45 6.01 17.92
CA PHE A 11 4.55 5.52 16.89
C PHE A 11 4.97 6.04 15.51
N GLU A 12 5.19 5.13 14.57
CA GLU A 12 5.48 5.50 13.18
C GLU A 12 4.17 5.81 12.45
N GLY A 13 3.87 7.11 12.26
CA GLY A 13 2.68 7.55 11.54
C GLY A 13 2.76 7.41 10.02
N THR A 14 3.95 7.11 9.47
CA THR A 14 4.12 6.91 8.03
C THR A 14 3.37 5.66 7.57
N GLU A 15 2.43 5.84 6.65
CA GLU A 15 1.64 4.75 6.08
C GLU A 15 2.44 3.94 5.06
N LYS A 16 2.11 2.65 5.02
CA LYS A 16 2.47 1.70 3.95
C LYS A 16 1.19 1.41 3.17
N LEU A 17 1.21 1.69 1.87
CA LEU A 17 0.10 1.46 0.95
C LEU A 17 0.40 0.24 0.08
N LEU A 18 -0.50 -0.73 0.06
CA LEU A 18 -0.54 -1.80 -0.93
C LEU A 18 -1.84 -1.66 -1.72
N GLU A 19 -1.72 -1.55 -3.03
CA GLU A 19 -2.82 -1.64 -3.96
C GLU A 19 -2.55 -2.77 -4.96
N MET A 20 -3.50 -3.68 -5.14
CA MET A 20 -3.38 -4.78 -6.10
C MET A 20 -4.60 -4.86 -6.99
N TRP A 21 -4.35 -5.10 -8.26
CA TRP A 21 -5.36 -5.29 -9.31
C TRP A 21 -5.33 -6.71 -9.80
N PHE A 22 -6.52 -7.29 -9.96
CA PHE A 22 -6.69 -8.65 -10.42
C PHE A 22 -7.45 -8.69 -11.73
N GLY A 23 -7.17 -9.72 -12.50
CA GLY A 23 -7.72 -9.92 -13.83
C GLY A 23 -7.86 -11.39 -14.14
N ARG A 24 -8.47 -11.65 -15.28
CA ARG A 24 -8.63 -12.99 -15.84
C ARG A 24 -8.17 -12.96 -17.28
N ARG A 25 -7.33 -13.91 -17.69
CA ARG A 25 -6.81 -13.97 -19.07
C ARG A 25 -7.88 -14.32 -20.10
N THR A 26 -8.88 -15.10 -19.71
CA THR A 26 -9.93 -15.60 -20.59
C THR A 26 -11.31 -15.15 -20.11
N GLU A 27 -12.04 -14.46 -20.97
CA GLU A 27 -13.45 -14.15 -20.72
C GLU A 27 -14.27 -15.44 -20.86
N SER A 28 -15.02 -15.79 -19.81
CA SER A 28 -15.98 -16.90 -19.86
C SER A 28 -17.28 -16.46 -19.22
N ASN A 29 -18.40 -16.79 -19.85
CA ASN A 29 -19.73 -16.49 -19.31
C ASN A 29 -19.91 -17.19 -17.95
N GLY A 30 -20.29 -16.42 -16.93
CA GLY A 30 -20.54 -16.92 -15.58
C GLY A 30 -19.34 -16.89 -14.63
N ALA A 31 -18.22 -16.26 -15.02
CA ALA A 31 -17.06 -16.09 -14.15
C ALA A 31 -17.38 -15.26 -12.89
N ASN A 32 -17.05 -15.79 -11.70
CA ASN A 32 -17.11 -15.06 -10.43
C ASN A 32 -15.84 -14.19 -10.26
N CYS A 33 -15.72 -13.14 -11.06
CA CYS A 33 -14.64 -12.15 -11.00
C CYS A 33 -15.04 -10.95 -10.13
N ASP A 34 -15.24 -11.18 -8.83
CA ASP A 34 -15.54 -10.13 -7.86
C ASP A 34 -14.88 -10.42 -6.50
N LEU A 35 -13.88 -9.63 -6.10
CA LEU A 35 -13.20 -9.77 -4.80
C LEU A 35 -14.16 -9.59 -3.62
N ARG A 36 -15.27 -8.87 -3.79
CA ARG A 36 -16.27 -8.67 -2.73
C ARG A 36 -17.08 -9.93 -2.45
N SER A 37 -16.97 -10.96 -3.29
CA SER A 37 -17.52 -12.29 -3.02
C SER A 37 -16.72 -13.07 -1.97
N VAL A 38 -15.49 -12.65 -1.68
CA VAL A 38 -14.65 -13.28 -0.65
C VAL A 38 -15.29 -13.08 0.74
N PRO A 39 -15.48 -14.16 1.53
CA PRO A 39 -16.09 -14.06 2.85
C PRO A 39 -15.29 -13.17 3.79
N ARG A 40 -15.99 -12.34 4.57
CA ARG A 40 -15.39 -11.48 5.61
C ARG A 40 -14.43 -12.24 6.55
N SER A 41 -14.77 -13.47 6.95
CA SER A 41 -13.91 -14.29 7.81
C SER A 41 -12.54 -14.58 7.20
N THR A 42 -12.44 -14.60 5.86
CA THR A 42 -11.18 -14.77 5.14
C THR A 42 -10.35 -13.50 5.21
N TRP A 43 -10.98 -12.33 5.06
CA TRP A 43 -10.31 -11.03 5.30
C TRP A 43 -9.81 -10.91 6.73
N GLU A 44 -10.60 -11.31 7.73
CA GLU A 44 -10.17 -11.29 9.14
C GLU A 44 -8.95 -12.18 9.40
N LYS A 45 -8.88 -13.37 8.78
CA LYS A 45 -7.70 -14.24 8.88
C LYS A 45 -6.47 -13.62 8.23
N LEU A 46 -6.63 -13.00 7.07
CA LEU A 46 -5.54 -12.31 6.36
C LEU A 46 -5.03 -11.10 7.15
N LEU A 47 -5.93 -10.27 7.68
CA LEU A 47 -5.59 -9.07 8.45
C LEU A 47 -4.88 -9.39 9.77
N LYS A 48 -5.19 -10.53 10.40
CA LYS A 48 -4.47 -11.02 11.58
C LYS A 48 -2.99 -11.26 11.32
N LEU A 49 -2.59 -11.64 10.10
CA LEU A 49 -1.17 -11.83 9.74
C LEU A 49 -0.39 -10.52 9.85
N VAL A 50 -1.04 -9.40 9.55
CA VAL A 50 -0.47 -8.05 9.61
C VAL A 50 -0.90 -7.28 10.85
N LYS A 51 -1.37 -8.00 11.89
CA LYS A 51 -1.77 -7.45 13.21
C LYS A 51 -2.86 -6.38 13.13
N CYS A 52 -3.75 -6.50 12.16
CA CYS A 52 -4.89 -5.61 11.99
C CYS A 52 -6.20 -6.33 12.37
N GLU A 53 -7.12 -5.58 12.98
CA GLU A 53 -8.47 -6.06 13.30
C GLU A 53 -9.52 -5.15 12.67
N ILE A 54 -10.63 -5.73 12.22
CA ILE A 54 -11.75 -4.96 11.65
C ILE A 54 -12.56 -4.34 12.79
N ILE A 55 -12.58 -3.01 12.85
CA ILE A 55 -13.42 -2.25 13.79
C ILE A 55 -14.81 -2.02 13.20
N SER A 56 -14.87 -1.59 11.95
CA SER A 56 -16.13 -1.19 11.31
C SER A 56 -16.12 -1.50 9.82
N PHE A 57 -17.31 -1.61 9.24
CA PHE A 57 -17.53 -1.98 7.85
C PHE A 57 -18.68 -1.18 7.24
N LYS A 58 -18.49 -0.71 6.01
CA LYS A 58 -19.51 -0.10 5.16
C LYS A 58 -19.39 -0.65 3.74
N LYS A 59 -20.51 -0.80 3.05
CA LYS A 59 -20.54 -1.22 1.65
C LYS A 59 -21.46 -0.36 0.81
N ASN A 60 -21.16 -0.29 -0.48
CA ASN A 60 -22.03 0.20 -1.54
C ASN A 60 -21.90 -0.71 -2.77
N ASP A 61 -22.52 -0.31 -3.89
CA ASP A 61 -22.57 -1.12 -5.11
C ASP A 61 -21.21 -1.32 -5.80
N HIS A 62 -20.17 -0.60 -5.38
CA HIS A 62 -18.84 -0.61 -5.99
C HIS A 62 -17.72 -1.01 -5.02
N LEU A 63 -17.93 -0.83 -3.72
CA LEU A 63 -16.86 -0.85 -2.73
C LEU A 63 -17.32 -1.36 -1.36
N ASP A 64 -16.52 -2.25 -0.81
CA ASP A 64 -16.51 -2.70 0.56
C ASP A 64 -15.37 -1.99 1.30
N ALA A 65 -15.69 -1.17 2.29
CA ALA A 65 -14.75 -0.37 3.06
C ALA A 65 -14.70 -0.83 4.53
N TYR A 66 -13.50 -1.09 5.02
CA TYR A 66 -13.23 -1.57 6.36
C TYR A 66 -12.33 -0.58 7.09
N VAL A 67 -12.79 -0.12 8.26
CA VAL A 67 -11.95 0.60 9.22
C VAL A 67 -11.28 -0.43 10.11
N LEU A 68 -9.96 -0.36 10.23
CA LEU A 68 -9.16 -1.26 11.02
C LEU A 68 -8.56 -0.53 12.23
N SER A 69 -8.01 -1.28 13.19
CA SER A 69 -7.42 -0.77 14.44
C SER A 69 -6.52 0.46 14.27
N GLU A 70 -5.70 0.51 13.23
CA GLU A 70 -4.83 1.65 12.90
C GLU A 70 -4.65 1.78 11.38
N SER A 71 -5.67 1.41 10.61
CA SER A 71 -5.50 1.06 9.19
C SER A 71 -6.83 1.09 8.43
N SER A 72 -6.79 0.91 7.12
CA SER A 72 -8.00 0.79 6.29
C SER A 72 -7.83 -0.23 5.18
N LEU A 73 -8.90 -0.94 4.87
CA LEU A 73 -8.97 -1.86 3.75
C LEU A 73 -10.16 -1.49 2.85
N PHE A 74 -9.93 -1.43 1.55
CA PHE A 74 -10.93 -1.14 0.53
C PHE A 74 -10.92 -2.28 -0.50
N VAL A 75 -12.08 -2.91 -0.72
CA VAL A 75 -12.25 -4.03 -1.65
C VAL A 75 -13.31 -3.65 -2.67
N SER A 76 -12.91 -3.57 -3.93
CA SER A 76 -13.80 -3.36 -5.07
C SER A 76 -13.85 -4.63 -5.93
N LYS A 77 -14.52 -4.60 -7.09
CA LYS A 77 -14.68 -5.79 -7.94
C LYS A 77 -13.35 -6.50 -8.23
N ASN A 78 -12.31 -5.76 -8.61
CA ASN A 78 -11.03 -6.33 -9.03
C ASN A 78 -9.81 -5.60 -8.44
N ARG A 79 -10.03 -4.61 -7.56
CA ARG A 79 -8.97 -3.88 -6.86
C ARG A 79 -9.13 -4.01 -5.35
N ILE A 80 -8.02 -4.23 -4.67
CA ILE A 80 -7.90 -4.16 -3.22
C ILE A 80 -6.85 -3.11 -2.84
N ILE A 81 -7.15 -2.30 -1.81
CA ILE A 81 -6.23 -1.32 -1.24
C ILE A 81 -6.15 -1.58 0.26
N LEU A 82 -4.96 -1.89 0.77
CA LEU A 82 -4.66 -2.06 2.18
C LEU A 82 -3.64 -0.99 2.61
N LYS A 83 -4.06 -0.11 3.52
CA LYS A 83 -3.20 0.91 4.12
C LYS A 83 -2.96 0.57 5.57
N THR A 84 -1.70 0.53 5.98
CA THR A 84 -1.33 0.29 7.38
C THR A 84 -0.26 1.26 7.86
N CYS A 85 -0.17 1.48 9.17
CA CYS A 85 0.85 2.33 9.77
C CYS A 85 1.48 1.64 10.99
N GLY A 86 2.31 2.34 11.76
CA GLY A 86 3.05 1.75 12.87
C GLY A 86 4.08 0.72 12.39
N SER A 87 4.17 -0.41 13.10
CA SER A 87 5.15 -1.48 12.86
C SER A 87 4.55 -2.72 12.18
N THR A 88 3.38 -2.57 11.54
CA THR A 88 2.70 -3.62 10.76
C THR A 88 3.59 -4.14 9.64
N THR A 89 3.46 -5.43 9.35
CA THR A 89 4.23 -6.15 8.34
C THR A 89 3.44 -6.35 7.05
N LEU A 90 2.93 -5.27 6.46
CA LEU A 90 2.04 -5.24 5.30
C LEU A 90 2.41 -6.27 4.20
N LEU A 91 3.68 -6.36 3.81
CA LEU A 91 4.11 -7.23 2.72
C LEU A 91 3.94 -8.73 3.02
N GLN A 92 3.82 -9.12 4.28
CA GLN A 92 3.47 -10.51 4.65
C GLN A 92 2.05 -10.90 4.21
N ALA A 93 1.17 -9.95 3.91
CA ALA A 93 -0.17 -10.22 3.39
C ALA A 93 -0.19 -10.52 1.88
N VAL A 94 0.83 -10.13 1.10
CA VAL A 94 0.79 -10.18 -0.37
C VAL A 94 0.61 -11.61 -0.88
N LYS A 95 1.46 -12.54 -0.45
CA LYS A 95 1.37 -13.95 -0.88
C LYS A 95 0.07 -14.63 -0.40
N PRO A 96 -0.34 -14.51 0.88
CA PRO A 96 -1.65 -14.98 1.34
C PRO A 96 -2.83 -14.39 0.56
N LEU A 97 -2.77 -13.11 0.19
CA LEU A 97 -3.80 -12.44 -0.59
C LEU A 97 -3.97 -13.07 -1.96
N ILE A 98 -2.87 -13.36 -2.67
CA ILE A 98 -2.91 -14.03 -3.97
C ILE A 98 -3.61 -15.40 -3.85
N TYR A 99 -3.32 -16.17 -2.80
CA TYR A 99 -4.01 -17.45 -2.55
C TYR A 99 -5.50 -17.26 -2.28
N VAL A 100 -5.87 -16.28 -1.44
CA VAL A 100 -7.29 -15.96 -1.19
C VAL A 100 -8.02 -15.62 -2.48
N VAL A 101 -7.42 -14.80 -3.34
CA VAL A 101 -8.06 -14.41 -4.61
C VAL A 101 -8.24 -15.63 -5.51
N ARG A 102 -7.21 -16.46 -5.66
CA ARG A 102 -7.28 -17.68 -6.49
C ARG A 102 -8.31 -18.69 -5.98
N ASP A 103 -8.47 -18.81 -4.66
CA ASP A 103 -9.31 -19.86 -4.07
C ASP A 103 -10.81 -19.45 -4.00
N TYR A 104 -11.12 -18.15 -4.01
CA TYR A 104 -12.49 -17.65 -3.83
C TYR A 104 -13.07 -16.92 -5.04
N THR A 105 -12.25 -16.61 -6.04
CA THR A 105 -12.67 -15.91 -7.26
C THR A 105 -12.09 -16.58 -8.49
N ASP A 106 -12.61 -16.23 -9.65
CA ASP A 106 -12.06 -16.70 -10.93
C ASP A 106 -10.94 -15.81 -11.49
N PHE A 107 -10.37 -14.92 -10.69
CA PHE A 107 -9.18 -14.18 -11.10
C PHE A 107 -7.96 -15.11 -11.16
N ASP A 108 -7.27 -15.12 -12.31
CA ASP A 108 -6.11 -15.98 -12.57
C ASP A 108 -4.79 -15.20 -12.69
N MET A 109 -4.85 -13.88 -12.53
CA MET A 109 -3.73 -12.97 -12.75
C MET A 109 -3.77 -11.77 -11.80
N VAL A 110 -2.58 -11.37 -11.34
CA VAL A 110 -2.32 -10.02 -10.82
C VAL A 110 -2.00 -9.11 -12.01
N VAL A 111 -2.89 -8.17 -12.29
CA VAL A 111 -2.76 -7.21 -13.40
C VAL A 111 -1.75 -6.13 -13.06
N ASP A 112 -1.75 -5.68 -11.80
CA ASP A 112 -0.85 -4.65 -11.33
C ASP A 112 -0.70 -4.70 -9.81
N ILE A 113 0.42 -4.18 -9.31
CA ILE A 113 0.68 -3.97 -7.89
C ILE A 113 1.31 -2.60 -7.72
N PHE A 114 0.85 -1.85 -6.72
CA PHE A 114 1.50 -0.63 -6.27
C PHE A 114 1.77 -0.79 -4.78
N TYR A 115 3.03 -0.98 -4.43
CA TYR A 115 3.46 -0.85 -3.05
C TYR A 115 4.17 0.49 -2.91
N SER A 116 3.72 1.33 -1.98
CA SER A 116 4.36 2.62 -1.81
C SER A 116 4.32 3.13 -0.37
N ARG A 117 5.29 3.96 -0.04
CA ARG A 117 5.38 4.63 1.25
C ARG A 117 6.37 5.78 1.19
N LYS A 118 6.19 6.74 2.10
CA LYS A 118 7.26 7.70 2.41
C LYS A 118 8.42 6.99 3.14
N ASN A 119 9.60 7.60 3.15
CA ASN A 119 10.63 7.23 4.11
C ASN A 119 10.13 7.38 5.57
N PHE A 120 10.39 6.34 6.38
CA PHE A 120 10.03 6.29 7.80
C PHE A 120 10.79 7.35 8.60
N GLN A 121 10.19 7.80 9.71
CA GLN A 121 10.91 8.63 10.67
C GLN A 121 11.96 7.82 11.43
N ARG A 122 11.65 6.55 11.75
CA ARG A 122 12.56 5.64 12.47
C ARG A 122 12.58 4.24 11.83
N PRO A 123 13.26 4.09 10.68
CA PRO A 123 13.35 2.81 9.97
C PRO A 123 13.87 1.66 10.84
N GLU A 124 14.75 1.96 11.80
CA GLU A 124 15.36 0.96 12.70
C GLU A 124 14.37 0.27 13.64
N LEU A 125 13.21 0.89 13.88
CA LEU A 125 12.13 0.35 14.71
C LEU A 125 11.13 -0.50 13.92
N GLN A 126 11.21 -0.52 12.59
CA GLN A 126 10.33 -1.35 11.77
C GLN A 126 10.72 -2.84 11.86
N ASN A 127 9.71 -3.70 11.72
CA ASN A 127 9.90 -5.14 11.62
C ASN A 127 10.28 -5.52 10.18
N LYS A 128 11.11 -6.55 9.99
CA LYS A 128 11.38 -7.08 8.64
C LYS A 128 10.07 -7.51 7.96
N PRO A 129 9.90 -7.25 6.64
CA PRO A 129 10.90 -6.69 5.71
C PRO A 129 10.99 -5.16 5.68
N HIS A 130 10.21 -4.44 6.48
CA HIS A 130 10.03 -2.99 6.37
C HIS A 130 11.16 -2.13 6.97
N LYS A 131 12.38 -2.66 7.11
CA LYS A 131 13.51 -1.91 7.66
C LYS A 131 14.19 -0.99 6.64
N SER A 132 14.13 -1.37 5.37
CA SER A 132 14.71 -0.67 4.23
C SER A 132 13.76 -0.82 3.03
N PHE A 133 13.91 -0.01 1.99
CA PHE A 133 13.11 -0.21 0.78
C PHE A 133 13.67 -1.34 -0.08
N GLU A 134 14.96 -1.61 0.07
CA GLU A 134 15.69 -2.69 -0.56
C GLU A 134 15.16 -4.06 -0.09
N ASP A 135 15.00 -4.25 1.22
CA ASP A 135 14.42 -5.48 1.82
C ASP A 135 12.97 -5.69 1.36
N GLU A 136 12.21 -4.60 1.22
CA GLU A 136 10.82 -4.64 0.73
C GLU A 136 10.74 -5.02 -0.75
N THR A 137 11.67 -4.50 -1.55
CA THR A 137 11.80 -4.81 -2.98
C THR A 137 12.20 -6.26 -3.19
N GLU A 138 13.15 -6.79 -2.41
CA GLU A 138 13.57 -8.19 -2.47
C GLU A 138 12.39 -9.16 -2.23
N VAL A 139 11.53 -8.87 -1.25
CA VAL A 139 10.32 -9.67 -0.98
C VAL A 139 9.32 -9.62 -2.14
N LEU A 140 9.21 -8.48 -2.82
CA LEU A 140 8.29 -8.33 -3.95
C LEU A 140 8.83 -8.98 -5.22
N ASP A 141 10.15 -8.91 -5.45
CA ASP A 141 10.83 -9.53 -6.59
C ASP A 141 10.83 -11.07 -6.52
N GLU A 142 10.65 -11.66 -5.33
CA GLU A 142 10.38 -13.10 -5.20
C GLU A 142 9.03 -13.52 -5.83
N LEU A 143 8.09 -12.57 -5.99
CA LEU A 143 6.72 -12.83 -6.44
C LEU A 143 6.42 -12.25 -7.82
N PHE A 144 7.12 -11.19 -8.21
CA PHE A 144 6.77 -10.35 -9.35
C PHE A 144 8.01 -9.90 -10.14
N ASP A 145 7.81 -9.63 -11.42
CA ASP A 145 8.77 -8.90 -12.24
C ASP A 145 8.39 -7.42 -12.25
N GLY A 146 8.99 -6.66 -11.32
CA GLY A 146 8.66 -5.26 -11.07
C GLY A 146 9.85 -4.32 -11.17
N SER A 147 9.55 -3.04 -10.88
CA SER A 147 10.51 -1.96 -10.81
C SER A 147 10.29 -1.14 -9.55
N ALA A 148 11.39 -0.78 -8.89
CA ALA A 148 11.43 0.05 -7.70
C ALA A 148 11.92 1.47 -8.03
N TYR A 149 11.25 2.48 -7.48
CA TYR A 149 11.52 3.89 -7.71
C TYR A 149 11.63 4.63 -6.37
N CYS A 150 12.57 5.59 -6.32
CA CYS A 150 12.67 6.57 -5.24
C CYS A 150 12.41 7.97 -5.83
N LEU A 151 11.35 8.61 -5.37
CA LEU A 151 10.88 9.90 -5.84
C LEU A 151 11.18 10.98 -4.78
N GLY A 152 11.81 12.08 -5.19
CA GLY A 152 12.25 13.14 -4.29
C GLY A 152 13.74 13.04 -3.93
N ARG A 153 14.13 13.59 -2.78
CA ARG A 153 15.54 13.65 -2.37
C ARG A 153 15.85 12.53 -1.38
N MET A 154 16.71 11.58 -1.77
CA MET A 154 17.08 10.43 -0.93
C MET A 154 17.61 10.81 0.46
N ASN A 155 18.27 11.97 0.59
CA ASN A 155 18.81 12.47 1.83
C ASN A 155 17.81 13.33 2.64
N ARG A 156 16.55 13.43 2.21
CA ARG A 156 15.47 14.15 2.89
C ARG A 156 14.19 13.32 2.80
N ASP A 157 13.07 13.98 2.58
CA ASP A 157 11.81 13.34 2.32
C ASP A 157 11.80 12.77 0.89
N CYS A 158 11.61 11.46 0.81
CA CYS A 158 11.41 10.74 -0.43
C CYS A 158 10.25 9.76 -0.30
N TRP A 159 9.75 9.35 -1.45
CA TRP A 159 8.71 8.35 -1.59
C TRP A 159 9.23 7.17 -2.36
N TYR A 160 8.96 6.01 -1.82
CA TYR A 160 9.31 4.74 -2.43
C TYR A 160 8.08 4.15 -3.09
N LEU A 161 8.28 3.62 -4.29
CA LEU A 161 7.23 3.01 -5.10
C LEU A 161 7.78 1.76 -5.77
N TYR A 162 7.10 0.64 -5.60
CA TYR A 162 7.30 -0.58 -6.36
C TYR A 162 6.06 -0.85 -7.21
N THR A 163 6.26 -1.19 -8.48
CA THR A 163 5.17 -1.51 -9.43
C THR A 163 5.58 -2.57 -10.42
N LEU A 164 4.62 -3.27 -11.04
CA LEU A 164 4.93 -4.24 -12.10
C LEU A 164 5.57 -3.58 -13.32
N ASN A 165 6.47 -4.30 -13.97
CA ASN A 165 6.89 -3.95 -15.31
C ASN A 165 5.71 -4.17 -16.27
N PRO A 166 5.47 -3.25 -17.22
CA PRO A 166 4.45 -3.44 -18.23
C PRO A 166 4.77 -4.71 -19.04
N LEU A 167 3.86 -5.69 -19.01
CA LEU A 167 3.98 -6.88 -19.85
C LEU A 167 3.78 -6.47 -21.31
N GLU A 168 4.71 -6.85 -22.19
CA GLU A 168 4.71 -6.45 -23.61
C GLU A 168 3.39 -6.76 -24.35
N ASP A 169 2.68 -7.81 -23.93
CA ASP A 169 1.42 -8.27 -24.53
C ASP A 169 0.16 -7.93 -23.69
N PHE A 170 0.31 -7.27 -22.55
CA PHE A 170 -0.81 -7.03 -21.64
C PHE A 170 -1.24 -5.57 -21.65
N ILE A 171 -2.48 -5.35 -22.06
CA ILE A 171 -3.14 -4.07 -21.87
C ILE A 171 -3.46 -4.00 -20.37
N GLY A 172 -2.71 -3.19 -19.60
CA GLY A 172 -2.82 -3.04 -18.13
C GLY A 172 -4.20 -2.59 -17.63
N VAL A 173 -4.28 -1.74 -16.61
CA VAL A 173 -5.60 -1.23 -16.17
C VAL A 173 -6.26 -0.44 -17.30
N GLN A 174 -7.35 -0.99 -17.87
CA GLN A 174 -8.04 -0.47 -19.06
C GLN A 174 -8.98 0.71 -18.80
N VAL A 175 -9.17 1.06 -17.54
CA VAL A 175 -10.08 2.14 -17.12
C VAL A 175 -9.22 3.27 -16.57
N PRO A 176 -9.46 4.54 -16.93
CA PRO A 176 -8.75 5.67 -16.35
C PRO A 176 -8.91 5.64 -14.82
N ASP A 177 -7.78 5.57 -14.12
CA ASP A 177 -7.73 5.52 -12.66
C ASP A 177 -6.68 6.52 -12.16
N GLN A 178 -7.02 7.18 -11.05
CA GLN A 178 -6.18 8.20 -10.43
C GLN A 178 -6.24 8.02 -8.91
N THR A 179 -5.07 7.97 -8.28
CA THR A 179 -4.94 7.99 -6.83
C THR A 179 -4.18 9.24 -6.42
N LEU A 180 -4.80 10.04 -5.54
CA LEU A 180 -4.21 11.22 -4.91
C LEU A 180 -3.97 10.94 -3.43
N GLU A 181 -2.72 10.96 -3.01
CA GLU A 181 -2.35 10.91 -1.61
C GLU A 181 -1.77 12.25 -1.15
N ILE A 182 -2.34 12.79 -0.07
CA ILE A 182 -1.87 14.01 0.58
C ILE A 182 -1.43 13.64 1.98
N SER A 183 -0.13 13.70 2.23
CA SER A 183 0.46 13.40 3.54
C SER A 183 0.93 14.68 4.22
N PHE A 184 0.42 14.92 5.43
CA PHE A 184 0.76 16.08 6.24
C PHE A 184 1.77 15.70 7.32
N PHE A 185 2.89 16.42 7.40
CA PHE A 185 3.88 16.20 8.44
C PHE A 185 4.17 17.48 9.21
N LYS A 186 4.32 17.33 10.53
CA LYS A 186 4.87 18.36 11.41
C LYS A 186 6.29 17.98 11.76
N SER A 187 7.28 18.73 11.26
CA SER A 187 8.63 18.62 11.82
C SER A 187 8.65 19.33 13.17
N ILE A 188 8.95 18.60 14.24
CA ILE A 188 9.21 19.20 15.54
C ILE A 188 10.73 19.41 15.59
N SER A 189 11.15 20.68 15.57
CA SER A 189 12.55 21.03 15.81
C SER A 189 12.89 20.73 17.27
N VAL A 190 14.03 20.07 17.49
CA VAL A 190 14.51 19.59 18.80
C VAL A 190 14.82 20.73 19.79
N ASN A 191 14.69 22.00 19.39
CA ASN A 191 15.04 23.17 20.21
C ASN A 191 13.84 24.06 20.65
N GLY A 192 12.61 23.53 20.70
CA GLY A 192 11.48 24.24 21.32
C GLY A 192 10.95 25.47 20.57
N TYR A 193 11.49 25.80 19.41
CA TYR A 193 10.89 26.76 18.49
C TYR A 193 9.78 26.07 17.69
N TYR A 194 8.55 26.58 17.78
CA TYR A 194 7.43 26.17 16.93
C TYR A 194 7.85 26.30 15.46
N SER A 195 8.11 25.19 14.79
CA SER A 195 8.10 25.15 13.33
C SER A 195 6.66 25.02 12.88
N SER A 196 6.23 25.91 11.98
CA SER A 196 4.97 25.74 11.25
C SER A 196 4.93 24.37 10.55
N CYS A 197 3.73 23.85 10.27
CA CYS A 197 3.57 22.68 9.39
C CYS A 197 4.18 23.06 8.03
N LYS A 198 5.37 22.55 7.69
CA LYS A 198 6.13 23.04 6.55
C LYS A 198 6.17 22.11 5.35
N ASN A 199 5.70 20.87 5.45
CA ASN A 199 5.81 19.95 4.32
C ASN A 199 4.47 19.22 4.09
N ILE A 200 3.76 19.62 3.04
CA ILE A 200 2.69 18.81 2.44
C ILE A 200 3.31 18.03 1.29
N PHE A 201 3.21 16.70 1.34
CA PHE A 201 3.57 15.87 0.21
C PHE A 201 2.32 15.45 -0.53
N VAL A 202 2.23 15.83 -1.80
CA VAL A 202 1.15 15.41 -2.70
C VAL A 202 1.74 14.42 -3.70
N TYR A 203 1.19 13.21 -3.72
CA TYR A 203 1.49 12.19 -4.73
C TYR A 203 0.26 11.94 -5.57
N VAL A 204 0.41 12.09 -6.88
CA VAL A 204 -0.58 11.65 -7.85
C VAL A 204 0.01 10.51 -8.64
N ILE A 205 -0.64 9.35 -8.62
CA ILE A 205 -0.35 8.24 -9.52
C ILE A 205 -1.39 8.28 -10.64
N TYR A 206 -0.97 8.63 -11.85
CA TYR A 206 -1.80 8.55 -13.04
C TYR A 206 -1.60 7.21 -13.75
N LYS A 207 -2.69 6.47 -13.96
CA LYS A 207 -2.69 5.24 -14.76
C LYS A 207 -3.39 5.54 -16.08
N HIS A 208 -2.61 5.71 -17.15
CA HIS A 208 -3.14 6.11 -18.47
C HIS A 208 -3.15 4.94 -19.46
N MET A 209 -4.24 4.81 -20.22
CA MET A 209 -4.54 3.73 -21.17
C MET A 209 -3.55 3.56 -22.35
N SER A 210 -2.52 4.41 -22.46
CA SER A 210 -1.71 4.51 -23.68
C SER A 210 -0.24 4.84 -23.45
N ASN A 211 0.20 4.91 -22.20
CA ASN A 211 1.62 5.04 -21.90
C ASN A 211 1.94 4.23 -20.63
N PRO A 212 2.75 3.17 -20.72
CA PRO A 212 3.13 2.35 -19.57
C PRO A 212 3.95 3.10 -18.51
N SER A 213 4.36 4.35 -18.77
CA SER A 213 5.05 5.16 -17.78
C SER A 213 4.10 5.60 -16.66
N VAL A 214 4.33 5.07 -15.45
CA VAL A 214 3.79 5.64 -14.21
C VAL A 214 4.27 7.08 -14.11
N LYS A 215 3.38 8.04 -14.35
CA LYS A 215 3.67 9.45 -14.10
C LYS A 215 3.35 9.74 -12.65
N CYS A 216 4.38 9.72 -11.81
CA CYS A 216 4.27 10.26 -10.47
C CYS A 216 4.74 11.72 -10.47
N MET A 217 3.86 12.62 -10.03
CA MET A 217 4.25 13.98 -9.72
C MET A 217 4.29 14.12 -8.20
N THR A 218 5.44 14.52 -7.68
CA THR A 218 5.61 14.89 -6.29
C THR A 218 5.64 16.40 -6.19
N TYR A 219 4.68 16.97 -5.46
CA TYR A 219 4.72 18.37 -5.07
C TYR A 219 5.03 18.46 -3.58
N VAL A 220 6.07 19.23 -3.25
CA VAL A 220 6.34 19.68 -1.89
C VAL A 220 5.84 21.12 -1.83
N ILE A 221 4.81 21.35 -1.03
CA ILE A 221 4.30 22.71 -0.77
C ILE A 221 4.96 23.18 0.53
N ASP A 222 5.88 24.14 0.39
CA ASP A 222 6.61 24.82 1.48
C ASP A 222 5.80 26.02 2.04
#